data_AF-A0A7K1EVT5-F1
#
_entry.id   AF-A0A7K1EVT5-F1
#
_cell.length_a   1.000
_cell.length_b   1.000
_cell.length_c   1.000
_cell.angle_alpha   90.00
_cell.angle_beta   90.00
_cell.angle_gamma   90.00
#
_symmetry.space_group_name_H-M   'P 1'
#
loop_
_entity.id
_entity.type
_entity.pdbx_description
1 polymer ?
#
loop_
_entity_poly.entity_id
_entity_poly.type
_entity_poly.pdbx_seq_one_letter_code
_entity_poly.pdbx_strand_id
1 'polypeptide(L)' 'IQPDECVDCGACEPVCPVEAIYYEDDVPPQWKDSLKINTEFFVEIGSPGGAAKMGPTNADHAHIASLPPKSE' A
#
# COMPACT_ATOMS: atom_id res chain seq x y z
N ILE A 1 -1.18 -0.06 -2.21
CA ILE A 1 -1.79 -0.53 -3.49
C ILE A 1 -3.27 -0.23 -3.39
N GLN A 2 -3.89 0.39 -4.41
CA GLN A 2 -5.33 0.70 -4.38
C GLN A 2 -6.11 -0.62 -4.61
N PRO A 3 -7.01 -1.03 -3.70
CA PRO A 3 -7.62 -2.36 -3.73
C PRO A 3 -8.64 -2.58 -4.87
N ASP A 4 -9.39 -1.56 -5.26
CA ASP A 4 -10.38 -1.61 -6.34
C ASP A 4 -9.78 -1.48 -7.76
N GLU A 5 -8.58 -0.91 -7.88
CA GLU A 5 -7.84 -0.75 -9.14
C GLU A 5 -6.84 -1.88 -9.39
N CYS A 6 -6.46 -2.62 -8.35
CA CYS A 6 -5.60 -3.79 -8.48
C CYS A 6 -6.34 -4.90 -9.24
N VAL A 7 -5.68 -5.51 -10.22
CA VAL A 7 -6.22 -6.60 -11.04
C VAL A 7 -5.39 -7.87 -10.92
N ASP A 8 -4.64 -8.00 -9.82
CA ASP A 8 -3.83 -9.17 -9.49
C ASP A 8 -2.81 -9.59 -10.57
N CYS A 9 -2.26 -8.62 -11.31
CA CYS A 9 -1.32 -8.91 -12.38
C CYS A 9 0.04 -9.46 -11.91
N GLY A 10 0.36 -9.30 -10.62
CA GLY A 10 1.56 -9.88 -9.99
C GLY A 10 2.91 -9.26 -10.37
N ALA A 11 2.95 -8.31 -11.31
CA ALA A 11 4.22 -7.78 -11.83
C ALA A 11 5.04 -6.99 -10.79
N CYS A 12 4.38 -6.46 -9.75
CA CYS A 12 5.01 -5.65 -8.72
C CYS A 12 5.70 -6.48 -7.61
N GLU A 13 5.20 -7.68 -7.32
CA GLU A 13 5.71 -8.54 -6.23
C GLU A 13 7.17 -8.97 -6.43
N PRO A 14 7.58 -9.57 -7.56
CA PRO A 14 8.91 -10.17 -7.68
C PRO A 14 10.03 -9.14 -7.86
N VAL A 15 9.68 -7.87 -8.07
CA VAL A 15 10.65 -6.78 -8.28
C VAL A 15 10.96 -6.01 -7.00
N CYS A 16 10.24 -6.26 -5.90
CA CYS A 16 10.49 -5.57 -4.63
C CYS A 16 11.73 -6.16 -3.95
N PRO A 17 12.85 -5.41 -3.79
CA PRO A 17 14.11 -5.96 -3.27
C PRO A 17 14.08 -6.30 -1.78
N VAL A 18 13.04 -5.86 -1.06
CA VAL A 18 12.84 -6.05 0.38
C VAL A 18 11.57 -6.85 0.68
N GLU A 19 10.98 -7.46 -0.35
CA GLU A 19 9.83 -8.38 -0.20
C GLU A 19 8.66 -7.75 0.58
N ALA A 20 8.28 -6.51 0.24
CA ALA A 20 7.22 -5.76 0.93
C ALA A 20 5.83 -5.93 0.31
N ILE A 21 5.71 -6.61 -0.83
CA ILE A 21 4.47 -6.75 -1.59
C ILE A 21 4.03 -8.22 -1.50
N TYR A 22 2.76 -8.44 -1.15
CA TYR A 22 2.15 -9.75 -1.01
C TYR A 22 0.76 -9.72 -1.65
N TYR A 23 0.29 -10.86 -2.14
CA TYR A 23 -1.14 -11.06 -2.36
C TYR A 23 -1.89 -10.98 -1.02
N GLU A 24 -3.16 -10.58 -1.05
CA GLU A 24 -3.93 -10.31 0.18
C GLU A 24 -4.03 -11.51 1.13
N ASP A 25 -4.13 -12.70 0.54
CA ASP A 25 -4.18 -13.97 1.27
C ASP A 25 -2.84 -14.33 1.90
N ASP A 26 -1.73 -13.93 1.28
CA ASP A 26 -0.36 -14.30 1.65
C ASP A 26 0.31 -13.31 2.61
N VAL A 27 -0.36 -12.22 2.99
CA VAL A 27 0.19 -11.24 3.93
C VAL A 27 0.55 -11.92 5.27
N PRO A 28 1.82 -11.84 5.73
CA PRO A 28 2.24 -12.41 6.99
C PRO A 28 1.42 -11.90 8.18
N PRO A 29 1.15 -12.73 9.22
CA PRO A 29 0.29 -12.35 10.34
C PRO A 29 0.68 -11.04 11.03
N GLN A 30 1.98 -10.77 11.17
CA GLN A 30 2.50 -9.54 11.79
C GLN A 30 2.20 -8.27 10.98
N TRP A 31 1.80 -8.39 9.71
CA TRP A 31 1.52 -7.29 8.81
C TRP A 31 0.09 -7.31 8.25
N LYS A 32 -0.82 -8.14 8.80
CA LYS A 32 -2.21 -8.22 8.31
C LYS A 32 -2.94 -6.87 8.35
N ASP A 33 -2.59 -5.99 9.29
CA ASP A 33 -3.15 -4.62 9.36
C ASP A 33 -2.82 -3.76 8.14
N SER A 34 -1.77 -4.11 7.37
CA SER A 34 -1.40 -3.43 6.13
C SER A 34 -2.51 -3.47 5.07
N LEU A 35 -3.39 -4.49 5.09
CA LEU A 35 -4.54 -4.55 4.19
C LEU A 35 -5.49 -3.37 4.44
N LYS A 36 -5.84 -3.16 5.71
CA LYS A 36 -6.68 -2.04 6.13
C LYS A 36 -6.01 -0.70 5.82
N ILE A 37 -4.72 -0.57 6.15
CA ILE A 37 -3.93 0.65 5.90
C ILE A 37 -3.91 1.01 4.41
N ASN A 38 -3.71 0.02 3.53
CA ASN A 38 -3.72 0.22 2.10
C ASN A 38 -5.07 0.72 1.60
N THR A 39 -6.18 0.18 2.10
CA THR A 39 -7.53 0.64 1.77
C THR A 39 -7.79 2.05 2.30
N GLU A 40 -7.46 2.31 3.57
CA GLU A 40 -7.80 3.57 4.23
C GLU A 40 -6.98 4.77 3.72
N PHE A 41 -5.80 4.53 3.15
CA PHE A 41 -5.04 5.56 2.42
C PHE A 41 -5.90 6.24 1.31
N PHE A 42 -6.84 5.51 0.72
CA PHE A 42 -7.66 6.00 -0.40
C PHE A 42 -9.05 6.49 0.02
N VAL A 43 -9.37 6.63 1.31
CA VAL A 43 -10.72 7.11 1.73
C VAL A 43 -11.04 8.50 1.17
N GLU A 44 -10.09 9.43 1.23
CA GLU A 44 -10.28 10.79 0.70
C GLU A 44 -9.86 10.90 -0.79
N ILE A 45 -8.93 10.06 -1.24
CA ILE A 45 -8.41 10.07 -2.62
C ILE A 45 -9.37 9.36 -3.60
N GLY A 46 -10.09 8.35 -3.13
CA GLY A 46 -10.92 7.46 -3.94
C GLY A 46 -10.13 6.57 -4.88
N SER A 47 -10.68 6.34 -6.07
CA SER A 47 -10.08 5.56 -7.16
C SER A 47 -9.72 6.52 -8.32
N PRO A 48 -8.50 7.09 -8.33
CA PRO A 48 -8.10 8.09 -9.32
C PRO A 48 -7.79 7.51 -10.72
N GLY A 49 -7.71 6.18 -10.86
CA GLY A 49 -7.39 5.52 -12.13
C GLY A 49 -5.93 5.70 -12.57
N GLY A 50 -5.00 5.78 -11.60
CA GLY A 50 -3.56 5.84 -11.86
C GLY A 50 -2.79 6.89 -11.05
N ALA A 51 -1.74 6.43 -10.37
CA ALA A 51 -0.90 7.26 -9.49
C ALA A 51 -0.10 8.37 -10.19
N ALA A 52 0.23 8.22 -11.49
CA ALA A 52 1.13 9.13 -12.20
C ALA A 52 0.63 10.59 -12.28
N LYS A 53 -0.70 10.80 -12.25
CA LYS A 53 -1.30 12.14 -12.26
C LYS A 53 -1.48 12.74 -10.87
N MET A 54 -1.49 11.90 -9.84
CA MET A 54 -1.72 12.30 -8.45
C MET A 54 -0.42 12.77 -7.78
N GLY A 55 0.69 12.09 -8.07
CA GLY A 55 1.95 12.32 -7.36
C GLY A 55 1.84 11.97 -5.86
N PRO A 56 2.82 12.39 -5.05
CA PRO A 56 2.78 12.21 -3.60
C PRO A 56 1.65 13.00 -2.96
N THR A 57 0.81 12.31 -2.19
CA THR A 57 -0.25 12.88 -1.38
C THR A 57 0.12 12.63 0.08
N ASN A 58 0.25 13.67 0.91
CA ASN A 58 0.55 13.55 2.35
C ASN A 58 -0.65 12.95 3.13
N ALA A 59 -1.09 11.77 2.70
CA ALA A 59 -2.32 11.08 3.08
C ALA A 59 -2.01 9.72 3.73
N ASP A 60 -0.77 9.53 4.22
CA ASP A 60 -0.38 8.34 4.96
C ASP A 60 -1.39 8.07 6.07
N HIS A 61 -1.81 6.80 6.18
CA HIS A 61 -2.66 6.35 7.26
C HIS A 61 -2.02 6.68 8.62
N ALA A 62 -2.82 7.09 9.60
CA ALA A 62 -2.33 7.61 10.89
C ALA A 62 -1.34 6.68 11.60
N HIS A 63 -1.54 5.37 11.50
CA HIS A 63 -0.59 4.39 12.04
C HIS A 63 0.80 4.53 11.42
N ILE A 64 0.89 4.65 10.09
CA ILE A 64 2.15 4.77 9.35
C ILE A 64 2.82 6.10 9.66
N ALA A 65 2.05 7.19 9.68
CA ALA A 65 2.56 8.53 10.01
C ALA A 65 3.14 8.62 11.43
N SER A 66 2.72 7.74 12.35
CA SER A 66 3.19 7.69 13.73
C SER A 66 4.43 6.83 13.96
N LEU A 67 4.88 6.07 12.96
CA LEU A 67 6.02 5.16 13.12
C LEU A 67 7.32 5.95 13.30
N PRO A 68 8.25 5.49 14.15
CA PRO A 68 9.57 6.10 14.24
C PRO A 68 10.32 5.95 12.90
N PRO A 69 11.22 6.89 12.57
CA PRO A 69 12.09 6.76 11.41
C PRO A 69 12.84 5.42 11.45
N LYS A 70 12.81 4.70 10.34
CA LYS A 70 13.64 3.52 10.13
C LYS A 70 14.95 3.96 9.48
N SER A 71 16.06 3.33 9.85
CA SER A 71 17.31 3.49 9.11
C SER A 71 17.19 2.88 7.72
N GLU A 72 17.95 3.41 6.77
CA GLU A 72 18.26 2.71 5.50
C GLU A 72 18.97 1.38 5.74
#